data_AF-A0A136LS57-F1
#
_entry.id   AF-A0A136LS57-F1
#
_cell.length_a   1.000
_cell.length_b   1.000
_cell.length_c   1.000
_cell.angle_alpha   90.00
_cell.angle_beta   90.00
_cell.angle_gamma   90.00
#
_symmetry.space_group_name_H-M   'P 1'
#
loop_
_entity.id
_entity.type
_entity.pdbx_description
1 polymer ?
#
loop_
_entity_poly.entity_id
_entity_poly.type
_entity_poly.pdbx_seq_one_letter_code
_entity_poly.pdbx_strand_id
1 'polypeptide(L)'
;MDLGSKAEADLYNQEFQVRNAELLVVRSGNRLKNDKALLAQTLMIDPIVSFDLEEINWGVATQLDAITLENLNTVAIENRADLKQVANQERAAQLGYFARRGTYFPNLTAFAGLNSQYNYIHGMSNRSFEQQFRSDNRRINYGLSLSIPIYGALPAGHR
;
A
#
# COMPACT_ATOMS: atom_id res chain seq x y z
N MET A 1 -70.79 5.37 -29.75
CA MET A 1 -69.71 6.37 -29.52
C MET A 1 -68.51 5.77 -28.77
N ASP A 2 -68.55 4.51 -28.30
CA ASP A 2 -67.48 3.85 -27.54
C ASP A 2 -66.25 3.32 -28.32
N LEU A 3 -66.28 3.37 -29.66
CA LEU A 3 -65.18 2.85 -30.49
C LEU A 3 -64.02 3.86 -30.63
N GLY A 4 -64.29 5.17 -30.52
CA GLY A 4 -63.26 6.21 -30.62
C GLY A 4 -62.46 6.41 -29.33
N SER A 5 -63.13 6.34 -28.18
CA SER A 5 -62.52 6.55 -26.86
C SER A 5 -61.60 5.40 -26.43
N LYS A 6 -61.92 4.15 -26.79
CA LYS A 6 -61.04 2.99 -26.57
C LYS A 6 -59.79 3.03 -27.43
N ALA A 7 -59.93 3.37 -28.72
CA ALA A 7 -58.80 3.47 -29.64
C ALA A 7 -57.82 4.60 -29.24
N GLU A 8 -58.34 5.72 -28.73
CA GLU A 8 -57.50 6.81 -28.21
C GLU A 8 -56.77 6.41 -26.92
N ALA A 9 -57.45 5.76 -25.97
CA ALA A 9 -56.83 5.25 -24.75
C ALA A 9 -55.74 4.19 -25.05
N ASP A 10 -55.99 3.30 -26.02
CA ASP A 10 -55.03 2.29 -26.47
C ASP A 10 -53.80 2.92 -27.15
N LEU A 11 -54.00 3.98 -27.94
CA LEU A 11 -52.90 4.75 -28.53
C LEU A 11 -52.03 5.39 -27.44
N TYR A 12 -52.63 6.07 -26.46
CA TYR A 12 -51.89 6.65 -25.33
C TYR A 12 -51.13 5.58 -24.53
N ASN A 13 -51.74 4.43 -24.27
CA ASN A 13 -51.06 3.32 -23.60
C ASN A 13 -49.84 2.82 -24.39
N GLN A 14 -49.96 2.69 -25.72
CA GLN A 14 -48.83 2.33 -26.58
C GLN A 14 -47.74 3.40 -26.55
N GLU A 15 -48.10 4.68 -26.62
CA GLU A 15 -47.14 5.79 -26.52
C GLU A 15 -46.39 5.76 -25.17
N PHE A 16 -47.08 5.55 -24.05
CA PHE A 16 -46.44 5.41 -22.75
C PHE A 16 -45.48 4.23 -22.68
N GLN A 17 -45.84 3.09 -23.28
CA GLN A 17 -44.95 1.92 -23.36
C GLN A 17 -43.68 2.23 -24.16
N VAL A 18 -43.82 2.89 -25.31
CA VAL A 18 -42.67 3.31 -26.14
C VAL A 18 -41.78 4.29 -25.37
N ARG A 19 -42.36 5.33 -24.74
CA ARG A 19 -41.60 6.31 -23.95
C ARG A 19 -40.83 5.67 -22.79
N ASN A 20 -41.43 4.69 -22.11
CA ASN A 20 -40.76 3.95 -21.04
C ASN A 20 -39.60 3.10 -21.58
N ALA A 21 -39.77 2.46 -22.74
CA ALA A 21 -38.69 1.72 -23.40
C ALA A 21 -37.54 2.63 -23.86
N GLU A 22 -37.85 3.80 -24.44
CA GLU A 22 -36.85 4.82 -24.82
C GLU A 22 -36.03 5.27 -23.60
N LEU A 23 -36.72 5.59 -22.49
CA LEU A 23 -36.06 5.95 -21.24
C LEU A 23 -35.17 4.82 -20.71
N LEU A 24 -35.62 3.57 -20.82
CA LEU A 24 -34.84 2.41 -20.43
C LEU A 24 -33.56 2.26 -21.27
N VAL A 25 -33.64 2.45 -22.59
CA VAL A 25 -32.48 2.42 -23.49
C VAL A 25 -31.46 3.52 -23.16
N VAL A 26 -31.92 4.75 -22.89
CA VAL A 26 -31.03 5.85 -22.50
C VAL A 26 -30.34 5.53 -21.17
N ARG A 27 -31.10 5.05 -20.19
CA ARG A 27 -30.56 4.68 -18.86
C ARG A 27 -29.56 3.53 -18.97
N SER A 28 -29.87 2.48 -19.75
CA SER A 28 -28.97 1.34 -19.94
C SER A 28 -27.70 1.74 -20.68
N GLY A 29 -27.80 2.61 -21.69
CA GLY A 29 -26.64 3.17 -22.39
C GLY A 29 -25.73 3.99 -21.47
N ASN A 30 -26.31 4.83 -20.61
CA ASN A 30 -25.54 5.58 -19.62
C ASN A 30 -24.88 4.67 -18.58
N ARG A 31 -25.58 3.62 -18.14
CA ARG A 31 -25.03 2.61 -17.22
C ARG A 31 -23.82 1.91 -17.85
N LEU A 32 -23.95 1.42 -19.07
CA LEU A 32 -22.85 0.77 -19.80
C LEU A 32 -21.63 1.69 -19.96
N LYS A 33 -21.85 2.98 -20.26
CA LYS A 33 -20.75 3.97 -20.35
C LYS A 33 -20.02 4.13 -19.01
N ASN A 34 -20.77 4.24 -17.90
CA ASN A 34 -20.18 4.35 -16.57
C ASN A 34 -19.44 3.08 -16.16
N ASP A 35 -20.01 1.91 -16.43
CA ASP A 35 -19.40 0.61 -16.11
C ASP A 35 -18.11 0.41 -16.92
N LYS A 36 -18.10 0.77 -18.22
CA LYS A 36 -16.87 0.76 -19.04
C LYS A 36 -15.80 1.71 -18.50
N ALA A 37 -16.18 2.92 -18.07
CA ALA A 37 -15.24 3.87 -17.49
C ALA A 37 -14.64 3.36 -16.17
N LEU A 38 -15.46 2.75 -15.30
CA LEU A 38 -15.01 2.13 -14.06
C LEU A 38 -14.06 0.96 -14.34
N LEU A 39 -14.36 0.14 -15.34
CA LEU A 39 -13.48 -0.96 -15.76
C LEU A 39 -12.13 -0.44 -16.28
N ALA A 40 -12.14 0.58 -17.14
CA ALA A 40 -10.91 1.21 -17.62
C ALA A 40 -10.06 1.75 -16.47
N GLN A 41 -10.69 2.45 -15.52
CA GLN A 41 -10.00 2.95 -14.32
C GLN A 41 -9.41 1.82 -13.49
N THR A 42 -10.18 0.75 -13.26
CA THR A 42 -9.77 -0.41 -12.47
C THR A 42 -8.60 -1.15 -13.11
N LEU A 43 -8.59 -1.27 -14.45
CA LEU A 43 -7.53 -1.91 -15.22
C LEU A 43 -6.39 -0.95 -15.59
N MET A 44 -6.47 0.31 -15.16
CA MET A 44 -5.51 1.37 -15.49
C MET A 44 -5.27 1.52 -17.01
N ILE A 45 -6.33 1.33 -17.80
CA ILE A 45 -6.30 1.55 -19.25
C ILE A 45 -6.22 3.06 -19.51
N ASP A 46 -5.37 3.44 -20.46
CA ASP A 46 -5.26 4.84 -20.90
C ASP A 46 -6.64 5.36 -21.34
N PRO A 47 -7.12 6.51 -20.81
CA PRO A 47 -8.41 7.09 -21.17
C PRO A 47 -8.60 7.37 -22.67
N ILE A 48 -7.50 7.48 -23.43
CA ILE A 48 -7.51 7.75 -24.88
C ILE A 48 -7.76 6.46 -25.67
N VAL A 49 -7.46 5.30 -25.09
CA VAL A 49 -7.61 4.00 -25.77
C VAL A 49 -9.04 3.48 -25.57
N SER A 50 -9.81 3.41 -26.65
CA SER A 50 -11.11 2.75 -26.65
C SER A 50 -10.96 1.24 -26.59
N PHE A 51 -11.78 0.57 -25.78
CA PHE A 51 -11.84 -0.89 -25.71
C PHE A 51 -13.27 -1.39 -25.84
N ASP A 52 -13.40 -2.59 -26.40
CA ASP A 52 -14.67 -3.29 -26.55
C ASP A 52 -14.73 -4.52 -25.66
N LEU A 53 -15.96 -4.88 -25.29
CA LEU A 53 -16.24 -6.08 -24.50
C LEU A 53 -16.55 -7.21 -25.48
N GLU A 54 -15.80 -8.28 -25.39
CA GLU A 54 -16.10 -9.51 -26.13
C GLU A 54 -17.08 -10.37 -25.32
N GLU A 55 -18.06 -10.96 -25.99
CA GLU A 55 -18.97 -11.90 -25.33
C GLU A 55 -18.21 -13.17 -24.95
N ILE A 56 -18.19 -13.48 -23.66
CA ILE A 56 -17.57 -14.71 -23.17
C ILE A 56 -18.46 -15.89 -23.56
N ASN A 57 -17.93 -16.77 -24.41
CA ASN A 57 -18.51 -18.09 -24.61
C ASN A 57 -18.14 -18.97 -23.42
N TRP A 58 -19.07 -19.07 -22.45
CA TRP A 58 -18.96 -19.95 -21.29
C TRP A 58 -19.13 -21.43 -21.69
N GLY A 59 -18.32 -21.91 -22.64
CA GLY A 59 -18.25 -23.31 -23.00
C GLY A 59 -18.19 -24.14 -21.73
N VAL A 60 -19.19 -25.02 -21.58
CA VAL A 60 -19.49 -25.88 -20.42
C VAL A 60 -18.50 -25.72 -19.28
N ALA A 61 -18.92 -25.05 -18.21
CA ALA A 61 -18.19 -24.93 -16.95
C ALA A 61 -18.01 -26.31 -16.29
N THR A 62 -17.19 -27.18 -16.86
CA THR A 62 -16.82 -28.50 -16.34
C THR A 62 -15.35 -28.49 -16.00
N GLN A 63 -15.03 -27.83 -14.89
CA GLN A 63 -13.76 -28.04 -14.18
C GLN A 63 -13.86 -27.72 -12.67
N LEU A 64 -15.05 -27.37 -12.17
CA LEU A 64 -15.28 -27.16 -10.74
C LEU A 64 -15.52 -28.48 -9.98
N ASP A 65 -15.90 -29.56 -10.68
CA ASP A 65 -16.23 -30.85 -10.06
C ASP A 65 -15.04 -31.59 -9.42
N ALA A 66 -13.81 -31.14 -9.70
CA ALA A 66 -12.59 -31.74 -9.15
C ALA A 66 -12.10 -31.08 -7.85
N ILE A 67 -12.72 -29.98 -7.40
CA ILE A 67 -12.26 -29.23 -6.24
C ILE A 67 -13.13 -29.56 -5.03
N THR A 68 -12.54 -30.25 -4.05
CA THR A 68 -13.20 -30.52 -2.77
C THR A 68 -13.25 -29.26 -1.89
N LEU A 69 -14.25 -29.19 -1.00
CA LEU A 69 -14.34 -28.12 0.00
C LEU A 69 -13.08 -28.04 0.88
N GLU A 70 -12.48 -29.18 1.19
CA GLU A 70 -11.23 -29.27 1.95
C GLU A 70 -10.07 -28.60 1.22
N ASN A 71 -9.91 -28.87 -0.09
CA ASN A 71 -8.87 -28.23 -0.90
C ASN A 71 -9.09 -26.70 -0.99
N LEU A 72 -10.34 -26.25 -1.16
CA LEU A 72 -10.67 -24.81 -1.14
C LEU A 72 -10.32 -24.16 0.19
N ASN A 73 -10.63 -24.83 1.30
CA ASN A 73 -10.35 -24.29 2.64
C ASN A 73 -8.84 -24.17 2.89
N THR A 74 -8.06 -25.19 2.55
CA THR A 74 -6.60 -25.16 2.69
C THR A 74 -5.99 -24.02 1.87
N VAL A 75 -6.35 -23.91 0.58
CA VAL A 75 -5.86 -22.84 -0.30
C VAL A 75 -6.28 -21.46 0.23
N ALA A 76 -7.51 -21.33 0.72
CA ALA A 76 -8.00 -20.07 1.29
C ALA A 76 -7.20 -19.67 2.54
N ILE A 77 -6.98 -20.58 3.49
CA ILE A 77 -6.22 -20.30 4.71
C ILE A 77 -4.76 -19.94 4.38
N GLU A 78 -4.12 -20.65 3.44
CA GLU A 78 -2.73 -20.39 3.04
C GLU A 78 -2.54 -19.04 2.31
N ASN A 79 -3.55 -18.59 1.57
CA ASN A 79 -3.46 -17.37 0.75
C ASN A 79 -4.14 -16.14 1.38
N ARG A 80 -4.80 -16.31 2.53
CA ARG A 80 -5.46 -15.22 3.25
C ARG A 80 -4.44 -14.18 3.76
N ALA A 81 -4.50 -12.99 3.16
CA ALA A 81 -3.62 -11.88 3.49
C ALA A 81 -3.85 -11.35 4.91
N ASP A 82 -5.09 -11.39 5.40
CA ASP A 82 -5.47 -10.96 6.75
C ASP A 82 -4.87 -11.86 7.83
N LEU A 83 -4.86 -13.19 7.64
CA LEU A 83 -4.18 -14.11 8.55
C LEU A 83 -2.66 -13.88 8.58
N LYS A 84 -2.04 -13.69 7.41
CA LYS A 84 -0.61 -13.35 7.30
C LYS A 84 -0.31 -12.03 8.00
N GLN A 85 -1.19 -11.04 7.89
CA GLN A 85 -1.06 -9.76 8.57
C GLN A 85 -1.07 -9.94 10.09
N VAL A 86 -2.02 -10.69 10.65
CA VAL A 86 -2.11 -10.94 12.09
C VAL A 86 -0.86 -11.68 12.60
N ALA A 87 -0.38 -12.70 11.88
CA ALA A 87 0.84 -13.42 12.24
C ALA A 87 2.08 -12.50 12.25
N ASN A 88 2.19 -11.60 11.27
CA ASN A 88 3.28 -10.61 11.22
C ASN A 88 3.17 -9.58 12.35
N GLN A 89 1.95 -9.17 12.72
CA GLN A 89 1.72 -8.27 13.86
C GLN A 89 2.14 -8.93 15.18
N GLU A 90 1.81 -10.21 15.38
CA GLU A 90 2.26 -10.96 16.55
C GLU A 90 3.79 -11.04 16.60
N ARG A 91 4.44 -11.40 15.48
CA ARG A 91 5.90 -11.44 15.39
C ARG A 91 6.53 -10.08 15.68
N ALA A 92 5.95 -8.99 15.17
CA ALA A 92 6.41 -7.64 15.44
C ALA A 92 6.27 -7.28 16.93
N ALA A 93 5.17 -7.65 17.58
CA ALA A 93 4.97 -7.45 19.01
C ALA A 93 6.00 -8.23 19.85
N GLN A 94 6.28 -9.48 19.49
CA GLN A 94 7.31 -10.30 20.15
C GLN A 94 8.71 -9.67 19.99
N LEU A 95 9.07 -9.23 18.79
CA LEU A 95 10.34 -8.52 18.54
C LEU A 95 10.40 -7.20 19.31
N GLY A 96 9.30 -6.46 19.38
CA GLY A 96 9.18 -5.24 20.19
C GLY A 96 9.38 -5.51 21.69
N TYR A 97 8.83 -6.62 22.21
CA TYR A 97 9.08 -7.06 23.57
C TYR A 97 10.57 -7.37 23.81
N PHE A 98 11.21 -8.13 22.92
CA PHE A 98 12.64 -8.43 23.05
C PHE A 98 13.51 -7.18 22.93
N ALA A 99 13.17 -6.24 22.04
CA ALA A 99 13.87 -4.96 21.91
C ALA A 99 13.78 -4.15 23.21
N ARG A 100 12.59 -4.05 23.81
CA ARG A 100 12.40 -3.40 25.13
C ARG A 100 13.16 -4.12 26.23
N ARG A 101 13.15 -5.45 26.25
CA ARG A 101 13.95 -6.23 27.22
C ARG A 101 15.46 -6.02 27.00
N GLY A 102 15.86 -5.83 25.74
CA GLY A 102 17.24 -5.54 25.33
C GLY A 102 17.82 -4.30 26.00
N THR A 103 17.01 -3.30 26.32
CA THR A 103 17.47 -2.07 26.97
C THR A 103 17.94 -2.25 28.41
N TYR A 104 17.70 -3.43 29.01
CA TYR A 104 18.21 -3.78 30.34
C TYR A 104 19.58 -4.45 30.31
N PHE A 105 20.09 -4.81 29.13
CA PHE A 105 21.39 -5.44 29.00
C PHE A 105 22.49 -4.40 28.74
N PRO A 106 23.75 -4.71 29.09
CA PRO A 106 24.90 -3.92 28.68
C PRO A 106 24.96 -3.77 27.16
N ASN A 107 25.33 -2.58 26.69
CA ASN A 107 25.70 -2.37 25.29
C ASN A 107 27.22 -2.18 25.17
N LEU A 108 27.83 -2.83 24.19
CA LEU A 108 29.22 -2.66 23.82
C LEU A 108 29.27 -2.09 22.40
N THR A 109 29.79 -0.88 22.27
CA THR A 109 29.88 -0.19 20.98
C THR A 109 31.33 0.02 20.61
N ALA A 110 31.71 -0.39 19.40
CA ALA A 110 32.99 -0.03 18.80
C ALA A 110 32.80 1.21 17.94
N PHE A 111 33.75 2.15 18.01
CA PHE A 111 33.73 3.35 17.18
C PHE A 111 35.12 3.63 16.62
N ALA A 112 35.14 4.25 15.46
CA ALA A 112 36.32 4.81 14.83
C ALA A 112 35.93 6.08 14.09
N GLY A 113 36.77 7.11 14.14
CA GLY A 113 36.54 8.39 13.53
C GLY A 113 37.84 9.03 13.09
N LEU A 114 37.87 9.49 11.84
CA LEU A 114 38.93 10.31 11.29
C LEU A 114 38.44 11.75 11.24
N ASN A 115 39.13 12.65 11.91
CA ASN A 115 38.80 14.07 11.95
C ASN A 115 40.00 14.88 11.48
N SER A 116 39.74 15.97 10.79
CA SER A 116 40.77 16.96 10.46
C SER A 116 40.13 18.34 10.45
N GLN A 117 40.92 19.35 10.80
CA GLN A 117 40.46 20.74 10.85
C GLN A 117 41.47 21.66 10.17
N TYR A 118 40.96 22.67 9.48
CA TYR A 118 41.77 23.74 8.93
C TYR A 118 41.67 24.97 9.82
N ASN A 119 42.81 25.57 10.16
CA ASN A 119 42.88 26.78 10.95
C ASN A 119 43.61 27.89 10.18
N TYR A 120 42.99 29.07 10.13
CA TYR A 120 43.58 30.26 9.51
C TYR A 120 43.72 31.38 10.54
N ILE A 121 44.92 31.94 10.65
CA ILE A 121 45.25 32.99 11.61
C ILE A 121 45.65 34.26 10.84
N HIS A 122 44.88 35.34 11.03
CA HIS A 122 45.13 36.61 10.37
C HIS A 122 46.41 37.27 10.92
N GLY A 123 47.22 37.85 10.03
CA GLY A 123 48.45 38.57 10.41
C GLY A 123 49.67 37.67 10.67
N MET A 124 49.57 36.36 10.45
CA MET A 124 50.70 35.42 10.55
C MET A 124 50.86 34.61 9.26
N SER A 125 52.07 34.06 9.06
CA SER A 125 52.29 33.05 8.02
C SER A 125 51.55 31.77 8.38
N ASN A 126 50.63 31.34 7.51
CA ASN A 126 49.81 30.14 7.72
C ASN A 126 50.41 28.94 6.99
N ARG A 127 50.28 27.76 7.62
CA ARG A 127 50.61 26.48 6.99
C ARG A 127 49.60 26.15 5.89
N SER A 128 50.03 25.45 4.84
CA SER A 128 49.16 25.10 3.71
C SER A 128 47.99 24.21 4.13
N PHE A 129 46.88 24.27 3.39
CA PHE A 129 45.71 23.42 3.65
C PHE A 129 46.09 21.94 3.69
N GLU A 130 46.88 21.47 2.72
CA GLU A 130 47.25 20.06 2.64
C GLU A 130 48.07 19.59 3.84
N GLN A 131 49.03 20.39 4.29
CA GLN A 131 49.83 20.10 5.49
C GLN A 131 48.94 20.02 6.73
N GLN A 132 48.04 20.99 6.91
CA GLN A 132 47.11 21.00 8.04
C GLN A 132 46.13 19.83 7.99
N PHE A 133 45.56 19.55 6.81
CA PHE A 133 44.50 18.58 6.64
C PHE A 133 45.00 17.13 6.69
N ARG A 134 46.16 16.84 6.10
CA ARG A 134 46.68 15.47 5.96
C ARG A 134 47.66 15.06 7.06
N SER A 135 48.36 16.02 7.67
CA SER A 135 49.43 15.72 8.62
C SER A 135 49.21 16.34 9.99
N ASP A 136 49.09 17.66 10.09
CA ASP A 136 49.23 18.34 11.38
C ASP A 136 47.96 18.27 12.24
N ASN A 137 46.78 18.40 11.63
CA ASN A 137 45.50 18.44 12.35
C ASN A 137 44.68 17.15 12.16
N ARG A 138 45.27 16.11 11.57
CA ARG A 138 44.62 14.82 11.36
C ARG A 138 44.59 14.04 12.69
N ARG A 139 43.39 13.72 13.15
CA ARG A 139 43.14 12.94 14.37
C ARG A 139 42.37 11.68 14.02
N ILE A 140 42.90 10.54 14.42
CA ILE A 140 42.22 9.25 14.35
C ILE A 140 41.86 8.87 15.78
N ASN A 141 40.58 8.63 16.03
CA ASN A 141 40.08 8.16 17.31
C ASN A 141 39.39 6.83 17.08
N TYR A 142 39.70 5.83 17.87
CA TYR A 142 38.97 4.56 17.88
C TYR A 142 38.89 4.04 19.31
N GLY A 143 37.90 3.21 19.59
CA GLY A 143 37.71 2.67 20.92
C GLY A 143 36.51 1.77 21.05
N LEU A 144 36.38 1.20 22.24
CA LEU A 144 35.23 0.43 22.69
C LEU A 144 34.57 1.18 23.85
N SER A 145 33.23 1.24 23.85
CA SER A 145 32.44 1.85 24.91
C SER A 145 31.46 0.82 25.47
N LEU A 146 31.58 0.51 26.75
CA LEU A 146 30.67 -0.37 27.48
C LEU A 146 29.74 0.47 28.36
N SER A 147 28.43 0.34 28.16
CA SER A 147 27.41 1.03 28.97
C SER A 147 26.49 0.01 29.63
N ILE A 148 26.43 0.02 30.96
CA ILE A 148 25.62 -0.89 31.78
C ILE A 148 24.49 -0.09 32.45
N PRO A 149 23.22 -0.32 32.09
CA PRO A 149 22.08 0.31 32.77
C PRO A 149 21.96 -0.21 34.21
N ILE A 150 21.90 0.69 35.20
CA ILE A 150 21.77 0.30 36.62
C ILE A 150 20.34 0.49 37.15
N TYR A 151 19.67 1.61 36.81
CA TYR A 151 18.32 1.93 37.31
C TYR A 151 17.30 2.34 36.23
N GLY A 152 17.61 2.13 34.94
CA GLY A 152 16.83 2.67 33.81
C GLY A 152 15.61 1.87 33.36
N ALA A 153 15.08 0.96 34.19
CA ALA A 153 14.09 -0.03 33.73
C ALA A 153 12.63 0.22 34.08
N LEU A 154 12.30 1.35 34.71
CA LEU A 154 10.91 1.70 34.98
C LEU A 154 10.47 2.79 33.99
N PRO A 155 9.46 2.53 33.16
CA PRO A 155 8.80 3.63 32.46
C PRO A 155 8.24 4.54 33.55
N ALA A 156 8.54 5.85 33.48
CA ALA A 156 7.84 6.84 34.29
C ALA A 156 6.34 6.62 34.08
N GLY A 157 5.66 6.22 35.16
CA GLY A 157 4.24 5.89 35.13
C GLY A 157 3.46 7.03 34.50
N HIS A 158 2.65 6.70 33.49
CA HIS A 158 1.65 7.61 32.99
C HIS A 158 0.68 7.89 34.14
N ARG A 159 0.66 9.14 34.60
CA ARG A 159 -0.48 9.73 35.31
C ARG A 159 -1.35 10.43 34.30
#